data_AF-A0A139QPI7-F1
#
_entry.id   AF-A0A139QPI7-F1
#
_cell.length_a   1.000
_cell.length_b   1.000
_cell.length_c   1.000
_cell.angle_alpha   90.00
_cell.angle_beta   90.00
_cell.angle_gamma   90.00
#
_symmetry.space_group_name_H-M   'P 1'
#
loop_
_entity.id
_entity.type
_entity.pdbx_description
1 polymer ?
#
loop_
_entity_poly.entity_id
_entity_poly.type
_entity_poly.pdbx_seq_one_letter_code
_entity_poly.pdbx_strand_id
1 'polypeptide(L)'
;MDFLLAFAGIIIIGTVFAYTAFLKGASLIGPVKSSLLASIEPISAVFFAFLIMKEQFYAIDFVGMAMILLAVTIISLKDLLLESKHK
;
A
#
# COMPACT_ATOMS: atom_id res chain seq x y z
N MET A 1 25.95 -14.61 -7.72
CA MET A 1 24.66 -15.13 -8.21
C MET A 1 23.51 -14.74 -7.29
N ASP A 2 23.73 -14.68 -5.97
CA ASP A 2 22.67 -14.40 -4.99
C ASP A 2 22.00 -13.04 -5.15
N PHE A 3 22.78 -11.99 -5.48
CA PHE A 3 22.23 -10.67 -5.80
C PHE A 3 21.26 -10.71 -6.99
N LEU A 4 21.62 -11.43 -8.05
CA LEU A 4 20.80 -11.55 -9.26
C LEU A 4 19.47 -12.27 -8.95
N LEU A 5 19.54 -13.31 -8.11
CA LEU A 5 18.37 -14.07 -7.66
C LEU A 5 17.45 -13.21 -6.78
N ALA A 6 18.02 -12.44 -5.85
CA ALA A 6 17.26 -11.53 -5.00
C ALA A 6 16.59 -10.42 -5.82
N PHE A 7 17.30 -9.85 -6.79
CA PHE A 7 16.77 -8.82 -7.68
C PHE A 7 15.65 -9.37 -8.57
N ALA A 8 15.84 -10.57 -9.14
CA ALA A 8 14.81 -11.26 -9.88
C ALA A 8 13.58 -11.56 -9.02
N GLY A 9 13.77 -12.00 -7.77
CA GLY A 9 12.69 -12.24 -6.81
C GLY A 9 11.87 -10.97 -6.52
N ILE A 10 12.53 -9.85 -6.22
CA ILE A 10 11.87 -8.57 -5.96
C ILE A 10 11.11 -8.09 -7.20
N ILE A 11 11.71 -8.14 -8.38
CA ILE A 11 11.08 -7.68 -9.62
C ILE A 11 9.87 -8.56 -9.96
N ILE A 12 10.05 -9.88 -10.00
CA ILE A 12 9.01 -10.79 -10.49
C ILE A 12 7.89 -10.94 -9.45
N ILE A 13 8.22 -11.20 -8.19
CA ILE A 13 7.22 -11.45 -7.15
C ILE A 13 6.75 -10.13 -6.51
N GLY A 14 7.69 -9.29 -6.07
CA GLY A 14 7.40 -8.07 -5.33
C GLY A 14 6.79 -6.96 -6.18
N THR A 15 7.07 -6.91 -7.48
CA THR A 15 6.56 -5.87 -8.39
C THR A 15 5.58 -6.41 -9.42
N VAL A 16 6.03 -7.23 -10.36
CA VAL A 16 5.22 -7.63 -11.54
C VAL A 16 3.99 -8.42 -11.09
N PHE A 17 4.17 -9.47 -10.32
CA PHE A 17 3.05 -10.30 -9.87
C PHE A 17 2.13 -9.54 -8.91
N ALA A 18 2.69 -8.89 -7.87
CA ALA A 18 1.92 -8.14 -6.89
C ALA A 18 1.06 -7.03 -7.54
N TYR A 19 1.65 -6.22 -8.43
CA TYR A 19 0.94 -5.15 -9.12
C TYR A 19 -0.11 -5.68 -10.10
N THR A 20 0.20 -6.76 -10.83
CA THR A 20 -0.78 -7.39 -11.73
C THR A 20 -1.96 -7.96 -10.96
N ALA A 21 -1.71 -8.63 -9.83
CA ALA A 21 -2.75 -9.14 -8.96
C ALA A 21 -3.60 -7.99 -8.37
N PHE A 22 -2.96 -6.89 -7.95
CA PHE A 22 -3.65 -5.69 -7.50
C PHE A 22 -4.56 -5.11 -8.60
N LEU A 23 -4.04 -4.89 -9.82
CA LEU A 23 -4.84 -4.36 -10.92
C LEU A 23 -6.00 -5.29 -11.32
N LYS A 24 -5.76 -6.61 -11.32
CA LYS A 24 -6.81 -7.59 -11.56
C LYS A 24 -7.88 -7.50 -10.48
N GLY A 25 -7.48 -7.43 -9.21
CA GLY A 25 -8.38 -7.19 -8.09
C GLY A 25 -9.18 -5.90 -8.27
N ALA A 26 -8.50 -4.80 -8.59
CA ALA A 26 -9.09 -3.49 -8.84
C ALA A 26 -10.18 -3.53 -9.91
N SER A 27 -9.94 -4.27 -11.01
CA SER A 27 -10.91 -4.46 -12.08
C SER A 27 -12.16 -5.25 -11.66
N LEU A 28 -12.06 -6.11 -10.63
CA LEU A 28 -13.16 -6.94 -10.15
C LEU A 28 -14.05 -6.23 -9.13
N ILE A 29 -13.45 -5.47 -8.21
CA ILE A 29 -14.18 -4.81 -7.11
C ILE A 29 -14.49 -3.34 -7.38
N GLY A 30 -13.93 -2.77 -8.45
CA GLY A 30 -14.06 -1.36 -8.81
C GLY A 30 -12.95 -0.48 -8.23
N PRO A 31 -12.69 0.69 -8.87
CA PRO A 31 -11.55 1.55 -8.55
C PRO A 31 -11.58 2.09 -7.11
N VAL A 32 -12.76 2.35 -6.57
CA VAL A 32 -12.93 2.97 -5.25
C VAL A 32 -12.69 1.98 -4.11
N LYS A 33 -13.28 0.79 -4.17
CA LYS A 33 -12.98 -0.29 -3.21
C LYS A 33 -11.53 -0.73 -3.28
N SER A 34 -10.95 -0.73 -4.49
CA SER A 34 -9.53 -1.00 -4.67
C SER A 34 -8.63 0.07 -4.07
N SER A 35 -8.99 1.35 -4.19
CA SER A 35 -8.26 2.47 -3.58
C SER A 35 -8.20 2.31 -2.06
N LEU A 36 -9.31 1.92 -1.42
CA LEU A 36 -9.34 1.63 0.03
C LEU A 36 -8.45 0.44 0.42
N LEU A 37 -8.40 -0.60 -0.41
CA LEU A 37 -7.50 -1.73 -0.16
C LEU A 37 -6.02 -1.33 -0.38
N ALA A 38 -5.72 -0.46 -1.35
CA ALA A 38 -4.38 0.08 -1.57
C ALA A 38 -3.88 0.87 -0.36
N SER A 39 -4.78 1.50 0.41
CA SER A 39 -4.44 2.20 1.66
C SER A 39 -3.76 1.32 2.71
N ILE A 40 -3.83 -0.01 2.60
CA ILE A 40 -3.11 -0.93 3.49
C ILE A 40 -1.59 -0.91 3.24
N GLU A 41 -1.14 -0.46 2.08
CA GLU A 41 0.27 -0.39 1.68
C GLU A 41 1.12 0.43 2.67
N PRO A 42 0.82 1.72 2.95
CA PRO A 42 1.61 2.52 3.90
C PRO A 42 1.60 1.94 5.32
N ILE A 43 0.50 1.31 5.74
CA ILE A 43 0.40 0.64 7.04
C ILE A 43 1.36 -0.56 7.08
N SER A 44 1.33 -1.38 6.03
CA SER A 44 2.17 -2.57 5.89
C SER A 44 3.65 -2.20 5.78
N ALA A 45 3.96 -1.13 5.04
CA ALA A 45 5.32 -0.62 4.91
C ALA A 45 5.92 -0.25 6.26
N VAL A 46 5.20 0.48 7.12
CA VAL A 46 5.70 0.81 8.46
C VAL A 46 5.83 -0.44 9.33
N PHE A 47 4.84 -1.35 9.28
CA PHE A 47 4.88 -2.60 10.03
C PHE A 47 6.12 -3.44 9.69
N PHE A 48 6.43 -3.61 8.39
CA PHE A 48 7.58 -4.38 7.96
C PHE A 48 8.91 -3.64 8.14
N ALA A 49 8.94 -2.30 8.03
CA ALA A 49 10.12 -1.50 8.37
C ALA A 49 10.51 -1.70 9.84
N PHE A 50 9.53 -1.71 10.75
CA PHE A 50 9.76 -2.03 12.15
C PHE A 50 10.18 -3.48 12.38
N LEU A 51 9.40 -4.44 11.87
CA LEU A 51 9.55 -5.85 12.21
C LEU A 51 10.75 -6.52 11.53
N ILE A 52 10.94 -6.26 10.22
CA ILE A 52 11.94 -6.94 9.39
C ILE A 52 13.24 -6.13 9.34
N MET A 53 13.15 -4.82 9.09
CA MET A 53 14.34 -3.97 8.94
C MET A 53 14.90 -3.49 10.29
N LYS A 54 14.16 -3.69 11.40
CA LYS A 54 14.54 -3.22 12.74
C LYS A 54 14.88 -1.74 12.78
N GLU A 55 14.19 -0.97 11.94
CA GLU A 55 14.42 0.45 11.80
C GLU A 55 14.09 1.18 13.10
N GLN A 56 14.93 2.13 13.48
CA GLN A 56 14.74 2.93 14.69
C GLN A 56 13.90 4.14 14.33
N PHE A 57 12.66 4.17 14.81
CA PHE A 57 11.77 5.32 14.59
C PHE A 57 12.08 6.45 15.57
N TYR A 58 12.29 7.63 15.01
CA TYR A 58 12.33 8.89 15.75
C TYR A 58 10.92 9.46 15.89
N ALA A 59 10.75 10.39 16.85
CA ALA A 59 9.46 11.04 17.08
C ALA A 59 8.86 11.68 15.82
N ILE A 60 9.70 12.20 14.93
CA ILE A 60 9.27 12.82 13.66
C ILE A 60 8.71 11.79 12.66
N ASP A 61 9.18 10.54 12.69
CA ASP A 61 8.72 9.50 11.78
C ASP A 61 7.26 9.12 12.07
N PHE A 62 6.87 9.15 13.34
CA PHE A 62 5.47 8.95 13.74
C PHE A 62 4.55 10.08 13.26
N VAL A 63 5.05 11.32 13.21
CA VAL A 63 4.30 12.45 12.64
C VAL A 63 4.14 12.27 11.14
N GLY A 64 5.20 11.93 10.43
CA GLY A 64 5.15 11.62 8.99
C GLY A 64 4.20 10.45 8.68
N MET A 65 4.29 9.38 9.46
CA MET A 65 3.38 8.23 9.36
C MET A 65 1.92 8.64 9.57
N ALA A 66 1.63 9.40 10.63
CA ALA A 66 0.29 9.90 10.90
C ALA A 66 -0.24 10.75 9.73
N MET A 67 0.59 11.63 9.16
CA MET A 67 0.21 12.45 8.01
C MET A 67 -0.12 11.60 6.77
N ILE A 68 0.70 10.60 6.45
CA ILE A 68 0.47 9.70 5.30
C ILE A 68 -0.83 8.90 5.52
N LEU A 69 -1.00 8.30 6.70
CA LEU A 69 -2.20 7.52 7.02
C LEU A 69 -3.47 8.37 6.97
N LEU A 70 -3.42 9.60 7.50
CA LEU A 70 -4.54 10.53 7.42
C LEU A 70 -4.87 10.91 5.98
N ALA A 71 -3.86 11.29 5.18
CA ALA A 71 -4.06 11.68 3.79
C ALA A 71 -4.72 10.56 2.99
N VAL A 72 -4.16 9.34 3.08
CA VAL A 72 -4.69 8.17 2.38
C VAL A 72 -6.10 7.83 2.85
N THR A 73 -6.35 7.83 4.16
CA THR A 73 -7.69 7.55 4.72
C THR A 73 -8.72 8.56 4.22
N ILE A 74 -8.39 9.86 4.20
CA ILE A 74 -9.28 10.92 3.71
C ILE A 74 -9.58 10.73 2.22
N ILE A 75 -8.56 10.49 1.39
CA ILE A 75 -8.72 10.30 -0.05
C ILE A 75 -9.61 9.08 -0.32
N SER A 76 -9.31 7.94 0.29
CA SER A 76 -10.04 6.70 0.03
C SER A 76 -11.47 6.73 0.57
N LEU A 77 -11.73 7.37 1.72
CA LEU A 77 -13.09 7.60 2.23
C LEU A 77 -13.89 8.54 1.32
N LYS A 78 -13.27 9.62 0.84
CA LYS A 78 -13.90 10.54 -0.11
C LYS A 78 -14.31 9.80 -1.38
N ASP A 79 -13.44 8.96 -1.92
CA ASP A 79 -13.74 8.16 -3.11
C ASP A 79 -14.90 7.18 -2.85
N LEU A 80 -14.95 6.55 -1.67
CA LEU A 80 -16.05 5.65 -1.27
C LEU A 80 -17.40 6.36 -1.21
N LEU A 81 -17.44 7.53 -0.58
CA LEU A 81 -18.68 8.30 -0.45
C LEU A 81 -19.21 8.79 -1.81
N LEU A 82 -18.31 9.17 -2.72
CA LEU A 82 -18.68 9.58 -4.07
C LEU A 82 -19.28 8.42 -4.87
N GLU A 83 -18.71 7.21 -4.77
CA GLU A 83 -19.27 6.02 -5.43
C GLU A 83 -20.63 5.62 -4.84
N SER A 84 -20.79 5.69 -3.52
CA SER A 84 -22.07 5.37 -2.86
C SER A 84 -23.19 6.35 -3.21
N LYS A 85 -22.88 7.59 -3.61
CA LYS A 85 -23.88 8.57 -4.07
C LYS A 85 -24.32 8.37 -5.52
N HIS A 86 -23.55 7.63 -6.31
CA HIS A 86 -23.83 7.40 -7.73
C HIS A 86 -24.56 6.07 -8.00
N LYS A 87 -24.73 5.24 -6.97
CA LYS A 87 -25.66 4.09 -6.94
C LYS A 87 -27.01 4.52 -6.38
#